data_AF-A0A2P2JNT4-F1
#
_entry.id   AF-A0A2P2JNT4-F1
#
_cell.length_a   1.000
_cell.length_b   1.000
_cell.length_c   1.000
_cell.angle_alpha   90.00
_cell.angle_beta   90.00
_cell.angle_gamma   90.00
#
_symmetry.space_group_name_H-M   'P 1'
#
loop_
_entity.id
_entity.type
_entity.pdbx_description
1 polymer ?
#
loop_
_entity_poly.entity_id
_entity_poly.type
_entity_poly.pdbx_seq_one_letter_code
_entity_poly.pdbx_strand_id
1 'polypeptide(L)' 'MLVGDVPWEMFVDTCKRLKIMKSSDAIGLAPRAMEKSNTRA' A
#
# COMPACT_ATOMS: atom_id res chain seq x y z
N MET A 1 -4.79 1.74 3.91
CA MET A 1 -4.00 2.39 2.85
C MET A 1 -2.61 2.58 3.37
N LEU A 2 -1.62 2.08 2.66
CA LEU A 2 -0.23 2.42 2.88
C LEU A 2 0.06 3.77 2.23
N VAL A 3 0.99 4.52 2.81
CA VAL A 3 1.46 5.77 2.21
C VAL A 3 2.07 5.42 0.85
N GLY A 4 1.52 6.01 -0.21
CA GLY A 4 1.93 5.73 -1.60
C GLY A 4 0.94 4.90 -2.42
N ASP A 5 -0.12 4.35 -1.82
CA ASP A 5 -1.16 3.60 -2.58
C ASP A 5 -2.04 4.52 -3.46
N VAL A 6 -2.15 5.81 -3.10
CA VAL A 6 -3.05 6.80 -3.74
C VAL A 6 -2.36 8.15 -3.96
N PRO A 7 -2.89 9.03 -4.84
CA PRO A 7 -2.38 10.39 -4.99
C PRO A 7 -2.38 11.19 -3.69
N TRP A 8 -1.41 12.08 -3.53
CA TRP A 8 -1.16 12.82 -2.30
C TRP A 8 -2.37 13.63 -1.81
N GLU A 9 -3.02 14.37 -2.71
CA GLU A 9 -4.19 15.20 -2.38
C GLU A 9 -5.34 14.37 -1.79
N MET A 10 -5.59 13.18 -2.34
CA MET A 10 -6.62 12.26 -1.83
C MET A 10 -6.23 11.64 -0.49
N PHE A 11 -4.94 11.36 -0.30
CA PHE A 11 -4.44 10.84 0.96
C PHE A 11 -4.64 11.88 2.08
N VAL A 12 -4.27 13.14 1.85
CA VAL A 12 -4.39 14.21 2.85
C VAL A 12 -5.86 14.49 3.20
N ASP A 13 -6.77 14.44 2.23
CA ASP A 13 -8.20 14.69 2.47
C ASP A 13 -8.88 13.56 3.27
N THR A 14 -8.41 12.31 3.11
CA THR A 14 -9.07 11.13 3.70
C THR A 14 -8.36 10.55 4.94
N CYS A 15 -7.06 10.84 5.13
CA CYS A 15 -6.26 10.24 6.21
C CYS A 15 -6.56 10.89 7.56
N LYS A 16 -7.27 10.17 8.43
CA LYS A 16 -7.63 10.66 9.77
C LYS A 16 -6.56 10.42 10.83
N ARG A 17 -5.77 9.35 10.70
CA ARG A 17 -4.78 8.89 11.69
C ARG A 17 -3.66 8.11 11.01
N LEU A 18 -2.43 8.36 11.45
CA LEU A 18 -1.25 7.60 11.04
C LEU A 18 -0.76 6.69 12.16
N LYS A 19 -0.30 5.50 11.80
CA LYS A 19 0.35 4.55 12.70
C LYS A 19 1.66 4.11 12.07
N ILE A 20 2.75 4.20 12.82
CA ILE A 20 4.02 3.59 12.46
C ILE A 20 3.96 2.13 12.93
N MET A 21 4.19 1.20 12.01
CA MET A 21 4.18 -0.25 12.27
C MET A 21 5.58 -0.81 12.04
N LYS A 22 5.97 -1.82 12.82
CA LYS A 22 7.18 -2.60 12.53
C LYS A 22 6.91 -3.45 11.29
N SER A 23 7.93 -3.67 10.45
CA SER A 23 7.75 -4.44 9.20
C SER A 23 7.23 -5.86 9.43
N SER A 24 7.55 -6.46 10.58
CA SER A 24 7.01 -7.78 11.00
C SER A 24 5.49 -7.78 11.16
N ASP A 25 4.91 -6.65 11.55
CA ASP A 25 3.48 -6.53 11.82
C ASP A 25 2.71 -6.14 10.56
N ALA A 26 3.43 -5.77 9.50
CA ALA A 26 2.88 -5.38 8.20
C ALA A 26 2.70 -6.58 7.24
N ILE A 27 3.08 -7.79 7.65
CA ILE A 27 3.00 -8.99 6.82
C ILE A 27 1.52 -9.29 6.49
N GLY A 28 1.16 -9.20 5.21
CA GLY A 28 -0.20 -9.42 4.71
C GLY A 28 -1.09 -8.18 4.59
N LEU A 29 -0.60 -6.99 4.97
CA LEU A 29 -1.33 -5.72 4.82
C LEU A 29 -1.16 -5.07 3.44
N ALA A 30 -0.02 -5.28 2.79
CA ALA A 30 0.15 -4.87 1.41
C ALA A 30 -0.66 -5.82 0.50
N PRO A 31 -1.34 -5.31 -0.54
CA PRO A 31 -1.84 -6.18 -1.59
C PRO A 31 -0.65 -7.01 -2.05
N ARG A 32 -0.74 -8.34 -1.94
CA ARG A 32 0.24 -9.22 -2.61
C ARG A 32 0.28 -8.69 -4.02
N ALA A 33 1.41 -8.13 -4.44
CA ALA A 33 1.58 -7.64 -5.80
C ALA A 33 1.11 -8.81 -6.66
N MET A 34 -0.06 -8.67 -7.28
CA MET A 34 -0.55 -9.68 -8.21
C MET A 34 0.54 -9.67 -9.26
N GLU A 35 1.36 -10.72 -9.21
CA GLU A 35 2.48 -10.94 -10.09
C GLU A 35 1.91 -10.68 -11.48
N LYS A 36 2.32 -9.57 -12.09
CA LYS A 36 1.94 -9.30 -13.47
C LYS A 36 2.60 -10.43 -14.23
N SER A 37 1.83 -11.49 -14.48
CA SER A 37 2.17 -12.51 -15.47
C SER A 37 2.31 -11.76 -16.79
N ASN A 38 3.53 -11.32 -17.09
CA ASN A 38 3.92 -11.00 -18.43
C ASN A 38 4.29 -12.32 -19.10
N THR A 39 3.25 -13.10 -19.44
CA THR A 39 3.37 -14.07 -20.51
C THR A 39 3.64 -13.26 -21.78
N ARG A 40 4.88 -13.27 -22.29
CA ARG A 40 5.27 -12.99 -23.69
C ARG A 40 6.80 -12.91 -23.82
N ALA A 41 7.41 -14.05 -24.15
CA ALA A 41 8.33 -14.32 -25.27
C ALA A 41 9.25 -15.49 -24.92
#